data_AF-A0A2M8FJR3-F1
#
_entry.id   AF-A0A2M8FJR3-F1
#
_cell.length_a   1.000
_cell.length_b   1.000
_cell.length_c   1.000
_cell.angle_alpha   90.00
_cell.angle_beta   90.00
_cell.angle_gamma   90.00
#
_symmetry.space_group_name_H-M   'P 1'
#
loop_
_entity.id
_entity.type
_entity.pdbx_description
1 polymer ?
#
loop_
_entity_poly.entity_id
_entity_poly.type
_entity_poly.pdbx_seq_one_letter_code
_entity_poly.pdbx_strand_id
1 'polypeptide(L)'
;MKSFIGLFFLISYCVNVQPQSIEFGQDAEHIKRMAKLTVQQNYRIDTFGNRGPSNAFYDVKYENGVITDVILCYNNQYLLDYKVTASFCRHYLMEKEKLTYIITQFENISLEKLHSIHNKLYNNKLNDCFFSADYSEYSKVYLAENGNATIKLMKTDTTQLPKSIKGIVIKKLKENEEIEKQKKLAIEQEKKRAIEIKAKTYDLFEYDKIKYEETFAKIKKNILEHFYQNSFYYNKIYPQIPTYSELENGNDKKYIFRNTYSAYFKLEDYSTESGNYGSLIVAGSHEIRQKNEIKLVTGTDTKCNLFSSFPMQIPTIKIDNYEVMTEARYENINVEFTKGITIAELENGEIKFIENEPCKDVQSQIAEKISFEAEGKYIVKYEASNINGEVEVKTTVQEKPNVFMNTAKIVGVALAVLLLILVK
;
A
#
# COMPACT_ATOMS: atom_id res chain seq x y z
N MET A 1 15.03 -23.96 -28.37
CA MET A 1 15.30 -24.70 -27.13
C MET A 1 14.94 -23.81 -25.95
N LYS A 2 13.83 -24.11 -25.28
CA LYS A 2 13.28 -23.34 -24.17
C LYS A 2 13.75 -23.99 -22.86
N SER A 3 14.50 -23.27 -22.03
CA SER A 3 14.74 -23.65 -20.64
C SER A 3 13.59 -23.12 -19.78
N PHE A 4 12.80 -24.06 -19.26
CA PHE A 4 11.77 -23.83 -18.24
C PHE A 4 12.47 -23.89 -16.87
N ILE A 5 12.63 -22.75 -16.20
CA ILE A 5 13.02 -22.72 -14.78
C ILE A 5 11.71 -22.76 -13.98
N GLY A 6 11.38 -23.96 -13.51
CA GLY A 6 10.28 -24.18 -12.58
C GLY A 6 10.67 -23.68 -11.19
N LEU A 7 10.10 -22.56 -10.79
CA LEU A 7 10.16 -22.05 -9.43
C LEU A 7 9.18 -22.87 -8.57
N PHE A 8 9.71 -23.86 -7.86
CA PHE A 8 8.96 -24.61 -6.85
C PHE A 8 8.69 -23.67 -5.66
N PHE A 9 7.49 -23.10 -5.61
CA PHE A 9 6.96 -22.50 -4.38
C PHE A 9 6.70 -23.63 -3.38
N LEU A 10 7.63 -23.80 -2.43
CA LEU A 10 7.37 -24.48 -1.17
C LEU A 10 6.35 -23.63 -0.41
N ILE A 11 5.07 -23.92 -0.63
CA ILE A 11 3.98 -23.47 0.23
C ILE A 11 4.17 -24.22 1.56
N SER A 12 4.97 -23.62 2.43
CA SER A 12 4.99 -24.00 3.84
C SER A 12 3.62 -23.62 4.38
N TYR A 13 2.73 -24.62 4.46
CA TYR A 13 1.51 -24.56 5.26
C TYR A 13 1.94 -24.42 6.73
N CYS A 14 2.35 -23.22 7.12
CA CYS A 14 2.20 -22.78 8.50
C CYS A 14 0.70 -22.69 8.71
N VAL A 15 0.08 -23.82 9.06
CA VAL A 15 -1.22 -23.84 9.71
C VAL A 15 -1.01 -22.98 10.95
N ASN A 16 -1.49 -21.73 10.87
CA ASN A 16 -1.63 -20.88 12.03
C ASN A 16 -2.56 -21.63 12.97
N VAL A 17 -1.98 -22.43 13.87
CA VAL A 17 -2.69 -22.97 15.02
C VAL A 17 -2.97 -21.74 15.87
N GLN A 18 -4.07 -21.04 15.54
CA GLN A 18 -4.68 -20.13 16.49
C GLN A 18 -4.81 -20.94 17.79
N PRO A 19 -4.34 -20.43 18.93
CA PRO A 19 -4.48 -21.12 20.19
C PRO A 19 -5.98 -21.36 20.42
N GLN A 20 -6.44 -22.60 20.19
CA GLN A 20 -7.83 -22.98 20.35
C GLN A 20 -8.12 -22.94 21.85
N SER A 21 -8.94 -21.98 22.28
CA SER A 21 -9.49 -21.94 23.63
C SER A 21 -10.46 -23.10 23.82
N ILE A 22 -10.39 -23.74 24.99
CA ILE A 22 -11.41 -24.70 25.41
C ILE A 22 -12.65 -23.92 25.82
N GLU A 23 -13.79 -24.22 25.21
CA GLU A 23 -15.06 -23.53 25.41
C GLU A 23 -16.15 -24.49 25.90
N PHE A 24 -17.06 -24.01 26.75
CA PHE A 24 -18.22 -24.78 27.19
C PHE A 24 -19.09 -25.22 26.01
N GLY A 25 -19.50 -26.49 25.99
CA GLY A 25 -20.28 -27.09 24.91
C GLY A 25 -19.47 -27.71 23.77
N GLN A 26 -18.12 -27.66 23.82
CA GLN A 26 -17.27 -28.44 22.93
C GLN A 26 -17.40 -29.94 23.21
N ASP A 27 -17.22 -30.76 22.16
CA ASP A 27 -17.36 -32.21 22.24
C ASP A 27 -16.21 -32.87 23.02
N ALA A 28 -16.51 -33.91 23.78
CA ALA A 28 -15.55 -34.57 24.67
C ALA A 28 -14.29 -35.10 23.94
N GLU A 29 -14.45 -35.65 22.73
CA GLU A 29 -13.32 -36.09 21.90
C GLU A 29 -12.45 -34.93 21.40
N HIS A 30 -13.03 -33.74 21.19
CA HIS A 30 -12.25 -32.54 20.89
C HIS A 30 -11.40 -32.14 22.09
N ILE A 31 -11.98 -32.11 23.29
CA ILE A 31 -11.26 -31.76 24.53
C ILE A 31 -10.15 -32.76 24.85
N LYS A 32 -10.42 -34.07 24.71
CA LYS A 32 -9.40 -35.13 24.85
C LYS A 32 -8.24 -34.94 23.88
N ARG A 33 -8.52 -34.60 22.62
CA ARG A 33 -7.49 -34.32 21.62
C ARG A 33 -6.65 -33.11 22.02
N MET A 34 -7.29 -32.03 22.49
CA MET A 34 -6.61 -30.84 22.96
C MET A 34 -5.69 -31.15 24.14
N ALA A 35 -6.17 -31.85 25.17
CA ALA A 35 -5.36 -32.25 26.32
C ALA A 35 -4.14 -33.10 25.92
N LYS A 36 -4.34 -34.06 25.01
CA LYS A 36 -3.26 -34.87 24.44
C LYS A 36 -2.22 -34.02 23.72
N LEU A 37 -2.66 -33.09 22.87
CA LEU A 37 -1.77 -32.17 22.14
C LEU A 37 -1.00 -31.27 23.11
N THR A 38 -1.65 -30.73 24.14
CA THR A 38 -1.00 -29.91 25.16
C THR A 38 0.12 -30.67 25.87
N VAL A 39 -0.12 -31.93 26.25
CA VAL A 39 0.93 -32.76 26.86
C VAL A 39 2.05 -33.03 25.87
N GLN A 40 1.75 -33.41 24.63
CA GLN A 40 2.76 -33.64 23.58
C GLN A 40 3.62 -32.40 23.30
N GLN A 41 3.05 -31.20 23.34
CA GLN A 41 3.79 -29.95 23.17
C GLN A 41 4.72 -29.64 24.36
N ASN A 42 4.42 -30.14 25.56
CA ASN A 42 5.29 -30.05 26.72
C ASN A 42 6.40 -31.11 26.72
N TYR A 43 6.25 -32.18 25.92
CA TYR A 43 7.33 -33.10 25.55
C TYR A 43 8.19 -32.51 24.41
N ARG A 44 8.83 -31.35 24.63
CA ARG A 44 9.82 -30.87 23.66
C ARG A 44 11.10 -31.68 23.79
N ILE A 45 11.52 -32.26 22.66
CA ILE A 45 12.84 -32.82 22.47
C ILE A 45 13.80 -31.63 22.46
N ASP A 46 14.82 -31.63 23.32
CA ASP A 46 15.87 -30.61 23.25
C ASP A 46 16.65 -30.71 21.92
N THR A 47 17.52 -29.75 21.64
CA THR A 47 18.37 -29.78 20.42
C THR A 47 19.30 -31.00 20.36
N PHE A 48 19.37 -31.83 21.40
CA PHE A 48 20.25 -32.99 21.53
C PHE A 48 19.48 -34.33 21.54
N GLY A 49 18.16 -34.33 21.33
CA GLY A 49 17.37 -35.56 21.29
C GLY A 49 16.91 -36.07 22.66
N ASN A 50 17.21 -35.36 23.76
CA ASN A 50 16.80 -35.78 25.08
C ASN A 50 15.34 -35.42 25.34
N ARG A 51 14.60 -36.38 25.89
CA ARG A 51 13.24 -36.16 26.38
C ARG A 51 13.32 -35.82 27.87
N GLY A 52 13.12 -34.55 28.22
CA GLY A 52 12.86 -34.20 29.62
C GLY A 52 11.56 -34.84 30.10
N PRO A 53 11.41 -35.13 31.41
CA PRO A 53 10.11 -35.52 31.96
C PRO A 53 9.11 -34.39 31.70
N SER A 54 7.95 -34.72 31.11
CA SER A 54 6.90 -33.73 30.93
C SER A 54 6.40 -33.32 32.31
N ASN A 55 6.40 -32.01 32.59
CA ASN A 55 5.75 -31.45 33.77
C ASN A 55 4.22 -31.45 33.64
N ALA A 56 3.67 -32.06 32.59
CA ALA A 56 2.25 -32.22 32.37
C ALA A 56 1.90 -33.66 31.95
N PHE A 57 0.79 -34.19 32.44
CA PHE A 57 0.21 -35.44 31.96
C PHE A 57 -1.30 -35.30 31.84
N TYR A 58 -1.93 -36.17 31.06
CA TYR A 58 -3.38 -36.19 30.90
C TYR A 58 -3.92 -37.61 31.10
N ASP A 59 -5.16 -37.70 31.54
CA ASP A 59 -5.91 -38.94 31.73
C ASP A 59 -7.36 -38.73 31.31
N VAL A 60 -8.11 -39.82 31.06
CA VAL A 60 -9.51 -39.76 30.62
C VAL A 60 -10.32 -40.84 31.32
N LYS A 61 -11.42 -40.44 31.96
CA LYS A 61 -12.39 -41.38 32.55
C LYS A 61 -13.57 -41.60 31.62
N TYR A 62 -14.06 -42.82 31.65
CA TYR A 62 -15.19 -43.28 30.85
C TYR A 62 -16.27 -43.88 31.74
N GLU A 63 -17.53 -43.62 31.41
CA GLU A 63 -18.68 -44.34 31.96
C GLU A 63 -19.53 -44.86 30.81
N ASN A 64 -19.82 -46.17 30.80
CA ASN A 64 -20.57 -46.84 29.72
C ASN A 64 -20.03 -46.54 28.30
N GLY A 65 -18.70 -46.40 28.17
CA GLY A 65 -18.04 -46.10 26.89
C GLY A 65 -18.04 -44.62 26.49
N VAL A 66 -18.64 -43.74 27.29
CA VAL A 66 -18.70 -42.29 27.04
C VAL A 66 -17.68 -41.56 27.91
N ILE A 67 -16.99 -40.57 27.35
CA ILE A 67 -16.03 -39.74 28.11
C ILE A 67 -16.80 -38.85 29.09
N THR A 68 -16.48 -38.97 30.38
CA THR A 68 -17.10 -38.17 31.46
C THR A 68 -16.14 -37.15 32.08
N ASP A 69 -14.83 -37.42 32.06
CA ASP A 69 -13.81 -36.54 32.62
C ASP A 69 -12.53 -36.61 31.77
N VAL A 70 -12.06 -35.47 31.28
CA VAL A 70 -10.70 -35.34 30.73
C VAL A 70 -9.86 -34.59 31.74
N ILE A 71 -8.79 -35.21 32.22
CA ILE A 71 -7.95 -34.69 33.30
C ILE A 71 -6.63 -34.24 32.70
N LEU A 72 -6.18 -33.05 33.05
CA LEU A 72 -4.90 -32.49 32.65
C LEU A 72 -4.18 -31.94 33.88
N CYS A 73 -3.10 -32.58 34.27
CA CYS A 73 -2.34 -32.25 35.47
C CYS A 73 -1.01 -31.62 35.11
N TYR A 74 -0.59 -30.66 35.93
CA TYR A 74 0.66 -29.93 35.82
C TYR A 74 1.40 -29.95 37.14
N ASN A 75 2.71 -30.16 37.09
CA ASN A 75 3.62 -30.16 38.23
C ASN A 75 4.50 -28.92 38.20
N ASN A 76 4.54 -28.16 39.31
CA ASN A 76 5.38 -26.97 39.47
C ASN A 76 5.27 -25.95 38.32
N GLN A 77 4.06 -25.71 37.82
CA GLN A 77 3.79 -24.78 36.73
C GLN A 77 3.61 -23.36 37.27
N TYR A 78 4.28 -22.38 36.66
CA TYR A 78 4.03 -20.96 36.97
C TYR A 78 2.73 -20.50 36.30
N LEU A 79 1.79 -20.00 37.11
CA LEU A 79 0.51 -19.46 36.68
C LEU A 79 0.59 -17.94 36.66
N LEU A 80 0.67 -17.36 35.46
CA LEU A 80 0.87 -15.92 35.27
C LEU A 80 -0.20 -15.08 35.97
N ASP A 81 -1.48 -15.44 35.78
CA ASP A 81 -2.61 -14.70 36.35
C ASP A 81 -2.60 -14.71 37.88
N TYR A 82 -2.07 -15.78 38.46
CA TYR A 82 -2.02 -15.98 39.90
C TYR A 82 -0.68 -15.52 40.51
N LYS A 83 0.34 -15.30 39.68
CA LYS A 83 1.74 -15.00 40.03
C LYS A 83 2.32 -15.99 41.05
N VAL A 84 1.99 -17.28 40.91
CA VAL A 84 2.45 -18.37 41.80
C VAL A 84 2.84 -19.59 40.99
N THR A 85 3.78 -20.37 41.54
CA THR A 85 4.07 -21.72 41.05
C THR A 85 3.15 -22.72 41.74
N ALA A 86 2.48 -23.57 40.97
CA ALA A 86 1.46 -24.48 41.44
C ALA A 86 1.57 -25.87 40.81
N SER A 87 1.25 -26.90 41.60
CA SER A 87 0.91 -28.23 41.09
C SER A 87 -0.60 -28.38 41.15
N PHE A 88 -1.23 -28.70 40.03
CA PHE A 88 -2.69 -28.73 39.93
C PHE A 88 -3.17 -29.68 38.85
N CYS A 89 -4.38 -30.20 39.05
CA CYS A 89 -5.11 -30.97 38.04
C CYS A 89 -6.35 -30.20 37.61
N ARG A 90 -6.54 -30.09 36.29
CA ARG A 90 -7.74 -29.55 35.68
C ARG A 90 -8.58 -30.68 35.10
N HIS A 91 -9.80 -30.78 35.56
CA HIS A 91 -10.82 -31.74 35.13
C HIS A 91 -11.82 -31.02 34.24
N TYR A 92 -11.95 -31.49 33.01
CA TYR A 92 -12.95 -31.04 32.04
C TYR A 92 -14.09 -32.04 32.07
N LEU A 93 -15.19 -31.68 32.73
CA LEU A 93 -16.29 -32.60 33.03
C LEU A 93 -17.41 -32.48 32.00
N MET A 94 -17.81 -33.64 31.49
CA MET A 94 -18.71 -33.78 30.35
C MET A 94 -20.08 -34.25 30.81
N GLU A 95 -21.13 -33.63 30.28
CA GLU A 95 -22.50 -34.13 30.38
C GLU A 95 -23.04 -34.26 28.95
N LYS A 96 -23.62 -35.43 28.61
CA LYS A 96 -24.08 -35.72 27.24
C LYS A 96 -22.99 -35.43 26.18
N GLU A 97 -21.76 -35.87 26.46
CA GLU A 97 -20.57 -35.70 25.61
C GLU A 97 -20.12 -34.25 25.37
N LYS A 98 -20.68 -33.28 26.12
CA LYS A 98 -20.40 -31.85 26.00
C LYS A 98 -19.73 -31.32 27.27
N LEU A 99 -18.71 -30.48 27.12
CA LEU A 99 -18.06 -29.82 28.25
C LEU A 99 -19.05 -28.91 29.01
N THR A 100 -19.26 -29.18 30.29
CA THR A 100 -20.27 -28.47 31.10
C THR A 100 -19.65 -27.65 32.22
N TYR A 101 -18.61 -28.14 32.89
CA TYR A 101 -17.88 -27.40 33.92
C TYR A 101 -16.42 -27.83 33.98
N ILE A 102 -15.56 -26.93 34.46
CA ILE A 102 -14.12 -27.16 34.62
C ILE A 102 -13.80 -27.07 36.10
N ILE A 103 -13.13 -28.09 36.64
CA ILE A 103 -12.63 -28.09 38.00
C ILE A 103 -11.11 -27.99 37.96
N THR A 104 -10.51 -27.07 38.71
CA THR A 104 -9.06 -26.99 38.91
C THR A 104 -8.75 -27.21 40.38
N GLN A 105 -8.04 -28.29 40.70
CA GLN A 105 -7.65 -28.67 42.07
C GLN A 105 -6.16 -28.42 42.26
N PHE A 106 -5.79 -27.70 43.31
CA PHE A 106 -4.41 -27.35 43.62
C PHE A 106 -3.88 -28.19 44.78
N GLU A 107 -2.72 -28.81 44.57
CA GLU A 107 -2.07 -29.65 45.58
C GLU A 107 -1.28 -28.82 46.60
N ASN A 108 -0.70 -27.69 46.17
CA ASN A 108 0.25 -26.91 46.96
C ASN A 108 -0.22 -25.45 47.19
N ILE A 109 -1.49 -25.15 46.97
CA ILE A 109 -2.10 -23.84 47.29
C ILE A 109 -3.19 -24.03 48.34
N SER A 110 -3.12 -23.29 49.44
CA SER A 110 -4.17 -23.29 50.45
C SER A 110 -5.43 -22.57 49.96
N LEU A 111 -6.59 -22.97 50.51
CA LEU A 111 -7.88 -22.33 50.19
C LEU A 111 -7.85 -20.81 50.45
N GLU A 112 -7.27 -20.39 51.58
CA GLU A 112 -7.15 -18.98 51.95
C GLU A 112 -6.34 -18.18 50.91
N LYS A 113 -5.22 -18.73 50.46
CA LYS A 113 -4.37 -18.11 49.43
C LYS A 113 -5.13 -18.03 48.10
N LEU A 114 -5.84 -19.08 47.72
CA LEU A 114 -6.63 -19.12 46.50
C LEU A 114 -7.77 -18.09 46.50
N HIS A 115 -8.49 -17.95 47.62
CA HIS A 115 -9.49 -16.89 47.82
C HIS A 115 -8.87 -15.49 47.75
N SER A 116 -7.72 -15.27 48.39
CA SER A 116 -7.02 -13.98 48.35
C SER A 116 -6.67 -13.57 46.92
N ILE A 117 -6.21 -14.53 46.10
CA ILE A 117 -5.91 -14.28 44.68
C ILE A 117 -7.20 -14.00 43.89
N HIS A 118 -8.25 -14.82 44.03
CA HIS A 118 -9.50 -14.62 43.30
C HIS A 118 -10.19 -13.29 43.63
N ASN A 119 -10.21 -12.90 44.91
CA ASN A 119 -10.76 -11.62 45.33
C ASN A 119 -10.04 -10.42 44.70
N LYS A 120 -8.76 -10.56 44.34
CA LYS A 120 -7.99 -9.50 43.66
C LYS A 120 -8.21 -9.50 42.15
N LEU A 121 -8.43 -10.67 41.54
CA LEU A 121 -8.58 -10.81 40.10
C LEU A 121 -9.97 -10.44 39.59
N TYR A 122 -11.00 -10.63 40.42
CA TYR A 122 -12.39 -10.45 40.00
C TYR A 122 -13.05 -9.28 40.74
N ASN A 123 -13.42 -8.25 39.98
CA ASN A 123 -14.21 -7.14 40.48
C ASN A 123 -15.71 -7.48 40.58
N ASN A 124 -16.17 -8.47 39.81
CA ASN A 124 -17.58 -8.89 39.73
C ASN A 124 -17.88 -10.05 40.68
N LYS A 125 -17.63 -9.88 41.98
CA LYS A 125 -17.94 -10.89 42.99
C LYS A 125 -19.34 -10.66 43.56
N LEU A 126 -20.19 -11.69 43.51
CA LEU A 126 -21.50 -11.70 44.18
C LEU A 126 -21.58 -12.93 45.09
N ASN A 127 -21.60 -12.70 46.41
CA ASN A 127 -21.45 -13.75 47.42
C ASN A 127 -20.19 -14.60 47.13
N ASP A 128 -20.30 -15.92 47.05
CA ASP A 128 -19.18 -16.84 46.79
C ASP A 128 -18.96 -17.12 45.29
N CYS A 129 -19.61 -16.37 44.40
CA CYS A 129 -19.49 -16.51 42.96
C CYS A 129 -18.65 -15.37 42.37
N PHE A 130 -17.62 -15.73 41.60
CA PHE A 130 -16.73 -14.78 40.90
C PHE A 130 -17.08 -14.80 39.42
N PHE A 131 -17.73 -13.75 38.92
CA PHE A 131 -18.20 -13.68 37.54
C PHE A 131 -17.13 -13.10 36.61
N SER A 132 -17.08 -13.63 35.39
CA SER A 132 -16.43 -13.00 34.24
C SER A 132 -16.94 -11.57 34.01
N ALA A 133 -16.21 -10.78 33.22
CA ALA A 133 -16.56 -9.38 32.94
C ALA A 133 -17.97 -9.24 32.32
N ASP A 134 -18.34 -10.19 31.46
CA ASP A 134 -19.62 -10.25 30.75
C ASP A 134 -20.68 -11.13 31.45
N TYR A 135 -20.35 -11.70 32.62
CA TYR A 135 -21.19 -12.63 33.38
C TYR A 135 -21.54 -13.93 32.62
N SER A 136 -20.90 -14.23 31.49
CA SER A 136 -21.13 -15.45 30.70
C SER A 136 -20.73 -16.72 31.46
N GLU A 137 -19.72 -16.58 32.31
CA GLU A 137 -19.16 -17.62 33.16
C GLU A 137 -18.97 -17.13 34.59
N TYR A 138 -18.96 -18.07 35.53
CA TYR A 138 -18.62 -17.79 36.93
C TYR A 138 -17.84 -18.94 37.55
N SER A 139 -17.01 -18.60 38.54
CA SER A 139 -16.27 -19.58 39.32
C SER A 139 -16.68 -19.57 40.79
N LYS A 140 -16.53 -20.73 41.45
CA LYS A 140 -16.64 -20.91 42.89
C LYS A 140 -15.34 -21.51 43.42
N VAL A 141 -14.86 -20.97 44.54
CA VAL A 141 -13.66 -21.44 45.22
C VAL A 141 -14.08 -22.16 46.51
N TYR A 142 -13.65 -23.40 46.71
CA TYR A 142 -14.01 -24.23 47.87
C TYR A 142 -12.94 -25.30 48.15
N LEU A 143 -13.04 -25.97 49.31
CA LEU A 143 -12.22 -27.13 49.65
C LEU A 143 -12.91 -28.40 49.15
N ALA A 144 -12.25 -29.17 48.27
CA ALA A 144 -12.79 -30.45 47.83
C ALA A 144 -12.62 -31.54 48.90
N GLU A 145 -13.34 -32.66 48.75
CA GLU A 145 -13.31 -33.78 49.71
C GLU A 145 -11.91 -34.40 49.89
N ASN A 146 -11.07 -34.31 48.85
CA ASN A 146 -9.67 -34.74 48.91
C ASN A 146 -8.75 -33.74 49.65
N GLY A 147 -9.30 -32.67 50.24
CA GLY A 147 -8.54 -31.65 50.96
C GLY A 147 -7.85 -30.61 50.08
N ASN A 148 -7.98 -30.69 48.76
CA ASN A 148 -7.33 -29.76 47.83
C ASN A 148 -8.18 -28.50 47.62
N ALA A 149 -7.53 -27.34 47.60
CA ALA A 149 -8.18 -26.08 47.24
C ALA A 149 -8.62 -26.14 45.78
N THR A 150 -9.89 -25.80 45.51
CA THR A 150 -10.53 -26.09 44.24
C THR A 150 -11.26 -24.88 43.67
N ILE A 151 -11.09 -24.64 42.37
CA ILE A 151 -11.92 -23.72 41.57
C ILE A 151 -12.85 -24.56 40.71
N LYS A 152 -14.16 -24.30 40.78
CA LYS A 152 -15.13 -24.81 39.79
C LYS A 152 -15.60 -23.65 38.92
N LEU A 153 -15.23 -23.66 37.65
CA LEU A 153 -15.68 -22.74 36.61
C LEU A 153 -16.87 -23.34 35.87
N MET A 154 -17.93 -22.56 35.70
CA MET A 154 -19.18 -22.97 35.06
C MET A 154 -19.67 -21.87 34.13
N LYS A 155 -20.36 -22.29 33.06
CA LYS A 155 -21.22 -21.37 32.30
C LYS A 155 -22.34 -20.87 33.20
N THR A 156 -22.68 -19.59 33.08
CA THR A 156 -23.75 -19.00 33.87
C THR A 156 -25.12 -19.51 33.41
N ASP A 157 -25.69 -20.42 34.20
CA ASP A 157 -27.09 -20.84 34.09
C ASP A 157 -27.92 -20.12 35.17
N THR A 158 -28.74 -19.15 34.73
CA THR A 158 -29.58 -18.35 35.63
C THR A 158 -30.61 -19.17 36.41
N THR A 159 -30.92 -20.40 35.99
CA THR A 159 -31.81 -21.29 36.72
C THR A 159 -31.16 -21.88 37.97
N GLN A 160 -29.83 -22.06 37.94
CA GLN A 160 -29.03 -22.67 39.02
C GLN A 160 -28.44 -21.65 40.00
N LEU A 161 -28.60 -20.35 39.73
CA LEU A 161 -28.09 -19.29 40.59
C LEU A 161 -28.91 -19.14 41.89
N PRO A 162 -28.25 -18.82 43.02
CA PRO A 162 -28.94 -18.47 44.25
C PRO A 162 -29.93 -17.32 44.06
N LYS A 163 -31.10 -17.41 44.71
CA LYS A 163 -32.16 -16.38 44.64
C LYS A 163 -31.64 -14.97 44.96
N SER A 164 -30.68 -14.86 45.87
CA SER A 164 -30.08 -13.60 46.30
C SER A 164 -29.32 -12.84 45.20
N ILE A 165 -28.75 -13.53 44.21
CA ILE A 165 -27.92 -12.92 43.15
C ILE A 165 -28.56 -13.01 41.76
N LYS A 166 -29.54 -13.90 41.58
CA LYS A 166 -30.18 -14.19 40.30
C LYS A 166 -30.70 -12.94 39.57
N GLY A 167 -31.38 -12.04 40.26
CA GLY A 167 -31.92 -10.82 39.65
C GLY A 167 -30.84 -9.87 39.12
N ILE A 168 -29.73 -9.74 39.86
CA ILE A 168 -28.58 -8.89 39.47
C ILE A 168 -27.92 -9.46 38.21
N VAL A 169 -27.66 -10.77 38.20
CA VAL A 169 -27.00 -11.45 37.07
C VAL A 169 -27.87 -11.43 35.81
N ILE A 170 -29.18 -11.68 35.93
CA ILE A 170 -30.11 -11.59 34.78
C ILE A 170 -30.10 -10.17 34.19
N LYS A 171 -30.12 -9.14 35.04
CA LYS A 171 -30.05 -7.75 34.58
C LYS A 171 -28.75 -7.50 33.81
N LYS A 172 -27.61 -7.94 34.34
CA LYS A 172 -26.29 -7.77 33.73
C LYS A 172 -26.15 -8.50 32.39
N LEU A 173 -26.63 -9.74 32.30
CA LEU A 173 -26.65 -10.49 31.05
C LEU A 173 -27.47 -9.78 29.96
N LYS A 174 -28.64 -9.23 30.31
CA LYS A 174 -29.47 -8.44 29.37
C LYS A 174 -28.80 -7.13 28.94
N GLU A 175 -28.18 -6.42 29.87
CA GLU A 175 -27.39 -5.21 29.56
C GLU A 175 -26.27 -5.53 28.55
N ASN A 176 -25.54 -6.63 28.76
CA ASN A 176 -24.46 -7.06 27.87
C ASN A 176 -24.98 -7.51 26.50
N GLU A 177 -26.11 -8.23 26.45
CA GLU A 177 -26.72 -8.66 25.20
C GLU A 177 -27.16 -7.47 24.34
N GLU A 178 -27.73 -6.42 24.94
CA GLU A 178 -28.10 -5.19 24.24
C GLU A 178 -26.87 -4.41 23.77
N ILE A 179 -25.81 -4.33 24.58
CA ILE A 179 -24.52 -3.73 24.16
C ILE A 179 -23.94 -4.47 22.94
N GLU A 180 -23.91 -5.81 22.97
CA GLU A 180 -23.40 -6.62 21.86
C GLU A 180 -24.25 -6.48 20.60
N LYS A 181 -25.58 -6.38 20.76
CA LYS A 181 -26.50 -6.11 19.64
C LYS A 181 -26.23 -4.74 19.02
N GLN A 182 -26.02 -3.71 19.83
CA GLN A 182 -25.70 -2.36 19.36
C GLN A 182 -24.34 -2.31 18.66
N LYS A 183 -23.32 -2.99 19.19
CA LYS A 183 -22.01 -3.12 18.52
C LYS A 183 -22.15 -3.80 17.16
N LYS A 184 -22.89 -4.91 17.07
CA LYS A 184 -23.12 -5.61 15.79
C LYS A 184 -23.83 -4.73 14.78
N LEU A 185 -24.85 -3.98 15.21
CA LEU A 185 -25.57 -3.02 14.35
C LEU A 185 -24.64 -1.91 13.85
N ALA A 186 -23.81 -1.33 14.74
CA ALA A 186 -22.86 -0.30 14.37
C ALA A 186 -21.83 -0.81 13.34
N ILE A 187 -21.30 -2.02 13.55
CA ILE A 187 -20.37 -2.66 12.59
C ILE A 187 -21.06 -2.88 11.23
N GLU A 188 -22.33 -3.32 11.22
CA GLU A 188 -23.07 -3.52 9.97
C GLU A 188 -23.33 -2.20 9.24
N GLN A 189 -23.69 -1.14 9.98
CA GLN A 189 -23.88 0.20 9.43
C GLN A 189 -22.59 0.78 8.87
N GLU A 190 -21.46 0.62 9.57
CA GLU A 190 -20.15 1.04 9.10
C GLU A 190 -19.74 0.30 7.83
N LYS A 191 -19.98 -1.01 7.76
CA LYS A 191 -19.74 -1.80 6.54
C LYS A 191 -20.58 -1.31 5.37
N LYS A 192 -21.86 -1.03 5.58
CA LYS A 192 -22.75 -0.49 4.53
C LYS A 192 -22.27 0.88 4.05
N ARG A 193 -21.90 1.77 4.97
CA ARG A 193 -21.35 3.09 4.63
C ARG A 193 -20.04 2.97 3.84
N ALA A 194 -19.14 2.08 4.24
CA ALA A 194 -17.88 1.85 3.54
C ALA A 194 -18.10 1.37 2.10
N ILE A 195 -19.06 0.45 1.88
CA ILE A 195 -19.44 -0.01 0.54
C ILE A 195 -19.99 1.15 -0.29
N GLU A 196 -20.91 1.94 0.27
CA GLU A 196 -21.52 3.06 -0.45
C GLU A 196 -20.50 4.13 -0.86
N ILE A 197 -19.58 4.48 0.04
CA ILE A 197 -18.51 5.46 -0.23
C ILE A 197 -17.55 4.92 -1.30
N LYS A 198 -17.08 3.67 -1.16
CA LYS A 198 -16.11 3.08 -2.10
C LYS A 198 -16.68 2.79 -3.49
N ALA A 199 -17.99 2.60 -3.61
CA ALA A 199 -18.63 2.36 -4.90
C ALA A 199 -18.70 3.60 -5.80
N LYS A 200 -18.48 4.79 -5.25
CA LYS A 200 -18.54 6.06 -5.99
C LYS A 200 -17.16 6.43 -6.54
N THR A 201 -17.18 7.18 -7.65
CA THR A 201 -16.01 7.89 -8.17
C THR A 201 -16.17 9.37 -7.81
N TYR A 202 -15.10 9.99 -7.33
CA TYR A 202 -15.12 11.37 -6.85
C TYR A 202 -14.29 12.29 -7.74
N ASP A 203 -14.77 13.50 -7.99
CA ASP A 203 -14.02 14.50 -8.76
C ASP A 203 -12.78 14.97 -7.96
N LEU A 204 -11.60 14.76 -8.52
CA LEU A 204 -10.34 15.08 -7.87
C LEU A 204 -10.17 16.59 -7.65
N PHE A 205 -10.67 17.43 -8.55
CA PHE A 205 -10.60 18.89 -8.41
C PHE A 205 -11.50 19.38 -7.28
N GLU A 206 -12.70 18.82 -7.16
CA GLU A 206 -13.66 19.19 -6.11
C GLU A 206 -13.22 18.71 -4.72
N TYR A 207 -12.73 17.47 -4.61
CA TYR A 207 -12.47 16.83 -3.32
C TYR A 207 -11.01 16.91 -2.84
N ASP A 208 -10.03 17.09 -3.75
CA ASP A 208 -8.61 17.22 -3.39
C ASP A 208 -7.84 18.08 -4.42
N LYS A 209 -8.09 19.39 -4.36
CA LYS A 209 -7.49 20.37 -5.28
C LYS A 209 -5.95 20.33 -5.30
N ILE A 210 -5.31 20.05 -4.16
CA ILE A 210 -3.84 19.99 -4.06
C ILE A 210 -3.35 18.82 -4.92
N LYS A 211 -3.90 17.62 -4.75
CA LYS A 211 -3.52 16.47 -5.60
C LYS A 211 -3.89 16.67 -7.06
N TYR A 212 -4.98 17.36 -7.35
CA TYR A 212 -5.33 17.72 -8.73
C TYR A 212 -4.22 18.57 -9.37
N GLU A 213 -3.75 19.61 -8.68
CA GLU A 213 -2.68 20.50 -9.14
C GLU A 213 -1.33 19.79 -9.25
N GLU A 214 -0.97 18.94 -8.27
CA GLU A 214 0.23 18.10 -8.31
C GLU A 214 0.21 17.13 -9.51
N THR A 215 -0.95 16.54 -9.78
CA THR A 215 -1.15 15.66 -10.93
C THR A 215 -0.96 16.46 -12.21
N PHE A 216 -1.56 17.65 -12.34
CA PHE A 216 -1.37 18.51 -13.51
C PHE A 216 0.09 18.93 -13.72
N ALA A 217 0.82 19.23 -12.64
CA ALA A 217 2.25 19.51 -12.71
C ALA A 217 3.05 18.31 -13.26
N LYS A 218 2.71 17.08 -12.86
CA LYS A 218 3.31 15.86 -13.44
C LYS A 218 2.98 15.71 -14.93
N ILE A 219 1.76 16.05 -15.36
CA ILE A 219 1.39 16.05 -16.78
C ILE A 219 2.31 16.98 -17.57
N LYS A 220 2.45 18.23 -17.12
CA LYS A 220 3.32 19.23 -17.76
C LYS A 220 4.76 18.75 -17.84
N LYS A 221 5.28 18.20 -16.73
CA LYS A 221 6.63 17.63 -16.68
C LYS A 221 6.83 16.46 -17.65
N ASN A 222 5.88 15.54 -17.75
CA ASN A 222 5.99 14.41 -18.68
C ASN A 222 5.97 14.88 -20.15
N ILE A 223 5.14 15.88 -20.48
CA ILE A 223 5.12 16.50 -21.81
C ILE A 223 6.47 17.17 -22.11
N LEU A 224 7.04 17.88 -21.15
CA LEU A 224 8.34 18.52 -21.27
C LEU A 224 9.46 17.48 -21.52
N GLU A 225 9.49 16.43 -20.71
CA GLU A 225 10.46 15.34 -20.83
C GLU A 225 10.35 14.61 -22.18
N HIS A 226 9.15 14.49 -22.74
CA HIS A 226 8.93 13.91 -24.07
C HIS A 226 9.72 14.65 -25.17
N PHE A 227 9.79 15.98 -25.13
CA PHE A 227 10.49 16.75 -26.16
C PHE A 227 12.01 16.80 -25.98
N TYR A 228 12.48 16.75 -24.73
CA TYR A 228 13.91 16.96 -24.43
C TYR A 228 14.71 15.69 -24.19
N GLN A 229 14.09 14.55 -23.90
CA GLN A 229 14.80 13.30 -23.71
C GLN A 229 14.96 12.55 -25.05
N ASN A 230 16.20 12.42 -25.52
CA ASN A 230 16.61 11.53 -26.61
C ASN A 230 16.52 10.04 -26.22
N SER A 231 15.43 9.62 -25.59
CA SER A 231 15.22 8.22 -25.27
C SER A 231 14.88 7.47 -26.56
N PHE A 232 15.73 6.48 -26.89
CA PHE A 232 15.53 5.53 -27.99
C PHE A 232 14.14 4.86 -27.97
N TYR A 233 13.46 4.84 -26.82
CA TYR A 233 12.14 4.23 -26.64
C TYR A 233 10.99 5.10 -27.18
N TYR A 234 11.10 6.43 -27.15
CA TYR A 234 9.99 7.32 -27.55
C TYR A 234 9.98 7.68 -29.05
N ASN A 235 11.06 7.37 -29.76
CA ASN A 235 11.29 7.80 -31.16
C ASN A 235 10.54 7.01 -32.24
N LYS A 236 9.74 5.98 -31.89
CA LYS A 236 9.12 5.09 -32.91
C LYS A 236 7.72 5.50 -33.38
N ILE A 237 7.05 6.45 -32.74
CA ILE A 237 5.59 6.66 -32.93
C ILE A 237 5.22 8.08 -33.41
N TYR A 238 6.17 9.03 -33.49
CA TYR A 238 5.87 10.44 -33.73
C TYR A 238 6.27 10.97 -35.11
N PRO A 239 5.66 12.06 -35.63
CA PRO A 239 6.30 12.90 -36.63
C PRO A 239 7.71 13.19 -36.16
N GLN A 240 8.69 12.75 -36.95
CA GLN A 240 10.10 12.89 -36.61
C GLN A 240 10.38 14.37 -36.38
N ILE A 241 10.61 14.75 -35.12
CA ILE A 241 11.13 16.08 -34.80
C ILE A 241 12.46 16.17 -35.56
N PRO A 242 12.60 17.15 -36.48
CA PRO A 242 13.79 17.19 -37.31
C PRO A 242 15.02 17.39 -36.44
N THR A 243 16.06 16.63 -36.75
CA THR A 243 17.40 16.84 -36.21
C THR A 243 17.92 18.21 -36.63
N TYR A 244 18.90 18.74 -35.88
CA TYR A 244 19.55 19.98 -36.31
C TYR A 244 20.20 19.85 -37.68
N SER A 245 20.73 18.67 -38.03
CA SER A 245 21.31 18.44 -39.36
C SER A 245 20.26 18.53 -40.48
N GLU A 246 19.04 18.01 -40.25
CA GLU A 246 17.93 18.16 -41.20
C GLU A 246 17.50 19.61 -41.35
N LEU A 247 17.46 20.39 -40.26
CA LEU A 247 17.18 21.83 -40.32
C LEU A 247 18.32 22.62 -41.00
N GLU A 248 19.58 22.24 -40.79
CA GLU A 248 20.74 22.88 -41.43
C GLU A 248 20.75 22.66 -42.95
N ASN A 249 20.41 21.45 -43.39
CA ASN A 249 20.42 21.07 -44.80
C ASN A 249 19.10 21.35 -45.52
N GLY A 250 17.99 21.51 -44.79
CA GLY A 250 16.67 21.79 -45.34
C GLY A 250 16.41 23.27 -45.62
N ASN A 251 15.26 23.56 -46.25
CA ASN A 251 14.80 24.93 -46.50
C ASN A 251 14.25 25.59 -45.23
N ASP A 252 13.60 24.82 -44.36
CA ASP A 252 13.01 25.31 -43.12
C ASP A 252 14.05 25.26 -41.99
N LYS A 253 14.35 26.42 -41.40
CA LYS A 253 15.26 26.53 -40.26
C LYS A 253 14.56 26.45 -38.90
N LYS A 254 13.25 26.20 -38.91
CA LYS A 254 12.40 26.20 -37.73
C LYS A 254 11.28 25.18 -37.89
N TYR A 255 11.13 24.33 -36.87
CA TYR A 255 10.03 23.40 -36.69
C TYR A 255 9.16 23.85 -35.52
N ILE A 256 7.84 23.80 -35.68
CA ILE A 256 6.87 24.17 -34.65
C ILE A 256 5.85 23.04 -34.49
N PHE A 257 5.71 22.55 -33.27
CA PHE A 257 4.65 21.67 -32.84
C PHE A 257 3.72 22.46 -31.91
N ARG A 258 2.46 22.67 -32.31
CA ARG A 258 1.48 23.41 -31.50
C ARG A 258 0.17 22.64 -31.47
N ASN A 259 -0.27 22.24 -30.27
CA ASN A 259 -1.50 21.52 -30.06
C ASN A 259 -2.17 21.96 -28.76
N THR A 260 -3.50 21.90 -28.73
CA THR A 260 -4.30 22.04 -27.52
C THR A 260 -5.10 20.77 -27.29
N TYR A 261 -5.04 20.21 -26.08
CA TYR A 261 -5.73 18.96 -25.72
C TYR A 261 -6.76 19.18 -24.61
N SER A 262 -7.72 18.25 -24.55
CA SER A 262 -8.58 18.00 -23.40
C SER A 262 -8.32 16.57 -22.94
N ALA A 263 -8.13 16.38 -21.63
CA ALA A 263 -7.79 15.09 -21.06
C ALA A 263 -8.73 14.75 -19.89
N TYR A 264 -9.36 13.58 -19.96
CA TYR A 264 -10.18 13.03 -18.89
C TYR A 264 -9.62 11.69 -18.43
N PHE A 265 -9.49 11.54 -17.11
CA PHE A 265 -8.97 10.36 -16.44
C PHE A 265 -9.98 9.88 -15.42
N LYS A 266 -10.20 8.57 -15.36
CA LYS A 266 -11.13 7.96 -14.40
C LYS A 266 -10.56 6.66 -13.86
N LEU A 267 -10.54 6.51 -12.54
CA LEU A 267 -10.27 5.22 -11.90
C LEU A 267 -11.55 4.37 -11.86
N GLU A 268 -11.40 3.11 -12.22
CA GLU A 268 -12.46 2.11 -12.29
C GLU A 268 -12.02 0.84 -11.54
N ASP A 269 -12.96 0.26 -10.79
CA ASP A 269 -12.73 -0.98 -10.05
C ASP A 269 -13.01 -2.20 -10.94
N TYR A 270 -11.98 -3.00 -11.16
CA TYR A 270 -12.01 -4.29 -11.86
C TYR A 270 -11.70 -5.44 -10.88
N SER A 271 -11.81 -5.20 -9.58
CA SER A 271 -11.64 -6.22 -8.55
C SER A 271 -12.62 -7.36 -8.74
N THR A 272 -12.17 -8.58 -8.48
CA THR A 272 -13.02 -9.77 -8.49
C THR A 272 -13.19 -10.29 -7.08
N GLU A 273 -14.43 -10.65 -6.71
CA GLU A 273 -14.69 -11.24 -5.40
C GLU A 273 -14.10 -12.65 -5.31
N SER A 274 -13.72 -13.05 -4.09
CA SER A 274 -13.28 -14.42 -3.85
C SER A 274 -14.48 -15.35 -3.92
N GLY A 275 -14.39 -16.41 -4.73
CA GLY A 275 -15.46 -17.38 -4.90
C GLY A 275 -15.13 -18.70 -4.21
N ASN A 276 -16.07 -19.26 -3.43
CA ASN A 276 -15.98 -20.63 -2.95
C ASN A 276 -16.94 -21.52 -3.75
N TYR A 277 -16.38 -22.36 -4.63
CA TYR A 277 -17.10 -23.28 -5.49
C TYR A 277 -17.09 -24.71 -4.92
N GLY A 278 -17.22 -24.84 -3.60
CA GLY A 278 -17.29 -26.11 -2.87
C GLY A 278 -15.92 -26.74 -2.66
N SER A 279 -15.31 -27.26 -3.73
CA SER A 279 -13.98 -27.89 -3.69
C SER A 279 -12.84 -26.94 -4.07
N LEU A 280 -13.15 -25.70 -4.49
CA LEU A 280 -12.19 -24.71 -4.96
C LEU A 280 -12.50 -23.34 -4.38
N ILE A 281 -11.53 -22.76 -3.69
CA ILE A 281 -11.56 -21.34 -3.31
C ILE A 281 -10.73 -20.59 -4.35
N VAL A 282 -11.39 -19.75 -5.14
CA VAL A 282 -10.74 -18.81 -6.06
C VAL A 282 -10.52 -17.53 -5.27
N ALA A 283 -9.25 -17.18 -5.08
CA ALA A 283 -8.89 -15.90 -4.48
C ALA A 283 -9.34 -14.77 -5.42
N GLY A 284 -10.02 -13.79 -4.86
CA GLY A 284 -10.37 -12.55 -5.56
C GLY A 284 -9.13 -11.72 -5.87
N SER A 285 -9.26 -10.81 -6.82
CA SER A 285 -8.24 -9.81 -7.14
C SER A 285 -8.69 -8.43 -6.67
N HIS A 286 -7.74 -7.61 -6.23
CA HIS A 286 -7.95 -6.18 -6.13
C HIS A 286 -7.25 -5.52 -7.33
N GLU A 287 -8.03 -4.98 -8.27
CA GLU A 287 -7.49 -4.36 -9.48
C GLU A 287 -8.23 -3.06 -9.76
N ILE A 288 -7.52 -1.93 -9.65
CA ILE A 288 -8.01 -0.61 -10.06
C ILE A 288 -7.31 -0.26 -11.37
N ARG A 289 -8.09 0.08 -12.39
CA ARG A 289 -7.58 0.51 -13.70
C ARG A 289 -7.94 1.95 -13.95
N GLN A 290 -7.12 2.64 -14.73
CA GLN A 290 -7.43 3.97 -15.21
C GLN A 290 -7.93 3.92 -16.65
N LYS A 291 -9.08 4.54 -16.89
CA LYS A 291 -9.59 4.86 -18.21
C LYS A 291 -9.15 6.27 -18.59
N ASN A 292 -8.60 6.42 -19.80
CA ASN A 292 -8.09 7.68 -20.34
C ASN A 292 -8.91 8.07 -21.57
N GLU A 293 -9.38 9.31 -21.62
CA GLU A 293 -10.02 9.90 -22.80
C GLU A 293 -9.32 11.22 -23.13
N ILE A 294 -8.45 11.19 -24.14
CA ILE A 294 -7.70 12.37 -24.61
C ILE A 294 -8.29 12.80 -25.95
N LYS A 295 -8.54 14.10 -26.10
CA LYS A 295 -9.07 14.70 -27.32
C LYS A 295 -8.18 15.85 -27.76
N LEU A 296 -7.83 15.87 -29.04
CA LEU A 296 -7.23 17.04 -29.68
C LEU A 296 -8.32 18.09 -29.89
N VAL A 297 -8.14 19.28 -29.31
CA VAL A 297 -9.02 20.43 -29.50
C VAL A 297 -8.59 21.20 -30.75
N THR A 298 -7.28 21.50 -30.87
CA THR A 298 -6.69 22.17 -32.04
C THR A 298 -5.26 21.67 -32.27
N GLY A 299 -4.81 21.68 -33.53
CA GLY A 299 -3.45 21.32 -33.93
C GLY A 299 -3.38 20.18 -34.93
N THR A 300 -2.27 19.45 -34.96
CA THR A 300 -1.95 18.43 -35.98
C THR A 300 -1.81 17.01 -35.41
N ASP A 301 -1.75 16.83 -34.09
CA ASP A 301 -1.65 15.50 -33.44
C ASP A 301 -3.01 14.80 -33.32
N THR A 302 -3.61 14.46 -34.46
CA THR A 302 -4.97 13.90 -34.54
C THR A 302 -5.15 12.56 -33.81
N LYS A 303 -4.06 11.84 -33.55
CA LYS A 303 -4.07 10.57 -32.81
C LYS A 303 -3.75 10.73 -31.32
N CYS A 304 -3.52 11.96 -30.85
CA CYS A 304 -3.12 12.25 -29.48
C CYS A 304 -1.92 11.39 -29.04
N ASN A 305 -0.96 11.20 -29.94
CA ASN A 305 0.17 10.32 -29.70
C ASN A 305 0.98 10.80 -28.48
N LEU A 306 0.92 12.10 -28.15
CA LEU A 306 1.74 12.73 -27.10
C LEU A 306 1.43 12.08 -25.77
N PHE A 307 0.14 11.98 -25.45
CA PHE A 307 -0.35 11.34 -24.24
C PHE A 307 -0.26 9.82 -24.29
N SER A 308 -0.08 9.22 -25.47
CA SER A 308 0.20 7.79 -25.61
C SER A 308 1.67 7.45 -25.32
N SER A 309 2.55 8.46 -25.30
CA SER A 309 3.99 8.27 -25.15
C SER A 309 4.45 8.14 -23.70
N PHE A 310 3.64 8.53 -22.71
CA PHE A 310 4.00 8.42 -21.31
C PHE A 310 2.83 7.86 -20.49
N PRO A 311 3.08 6.96 -19.51
CA PRO A 311 2.04 6.54 -18.59
C PRO A 311 1.68 7.69 -17.66
N MET A 312 0.39 7.99 -17.54
CA MET A 312 -0.14 8.92 -16.55
C MET A 312 -1.11 8.17 -15.63
N GLN A 313 -1.02 8.41 -14.33
CA GLN A 313 -1.97 7.90 -13.36
C GLN A 313 -2.46 9.02 -12.41
N ILE A 314 -3.77 9.14 -12.26
CA ILE A 314 -4.42 9.98 -11.24
C ILE A 314 -4.49 9.21 -9.91
N PRO A 315 -4.37 9.90 -8.77
CA PRO A 315 -4.33 9.25 -7.47
C PRO A 315 -5.73 8.94 -6.93
N THR A 316 -5.84 7.90 -6.10
CA THR A 316 -6.94 7.74 -5.15
C THR A 316 -6.87 8.82 -4.04
N ILE A 317 -8.00 9.06 -3.37
CA ILE A 317 -8.09 9.97 -2.22
C ILE A 317 -8.77 9.32 -1.02
N LYS A 318 -8.73 9.99 0.13
CA LYS A 318 -9.43 9.53 1.34
C LYS A 318 -10.67 10.38 1.58
N ILE A 319 -11.82 9.74 1.65
CA ILE A 319 -13.09 10.33 2.08
C ILE A 319 -13.60 9.51 3.26
N ASP A 320 -13.87 10.15 4.39
CA ASP A 320 -14.26 9.49 5.64
C ASP A 320 -13.32 8.33 6.05
N ASN A 321 -12.01 8.52 5.86
CA ASN A 321 -10.96 7.50 6.07
C ASN A 321 -11.01 6.29 5.13
N TYR A 322 -11.90 6.27 4.14
CA TYR A 322 -11.92 5.26 3.08
C TYR A 322 -11.15 5.75 1.86
N GLU A 323 -10.29 4.89 1.33
CA GLU A 323 -9.68 5.12 0.02
C GLU A 323 -10.74 4.93 -1.08
N VAL A 324 -10.88 5.94 -1.95
CA VAL A 324 -11.90 6.00 -3.00
C VAL A 324 -11.31 6.28 -4.37
N MET A 325 -12.01 5.83 -5.41
CA MET A 325 -11.69 6.10 -6.80
C MET A 325 -11.94 7.57 -7.15
N THR A 326 -11.17 8.08 -8.09
CA THR A 326 -11.24 9.47 -8.53
C THR A 326 -11.41 9.60 -10.03
N GLU A 327 -11.88 10.76 -10.46
CA GLU A 327 -11.83 11.22 -11.84
C GLU A 327 -11.28 12.65 -11.91
N ALA A 328 -10.64 13.00 -13.03
CA ALA A 328 -10.08 14.32 -13.23
C ALA A 328 -10.19 14.75 -14.69
N ARG A 329 -10.56 16.01 -14.92
CA ARG A 329 -10.66 16.61 -16.25
C ARG A 329 -9.75 17.83 -16.35
N TYR A 330 -8.85 17.80 -17.32
CA TYR A 330 -7.91 18.87 -17.63
C TYR A 330 -8.24 19.43 -19.02
N GLU A 331 -8.85 20.61 -19.05
CA GLU A 331 -9.20 21.30 -20.29
C GLU A 331 -8.09 22.25 -20.75
N ASN A 332 -7.99 22.47 -22.06
CA ASN A 332 -7.09 23.44 -22.67
C ASN A 332 -5.61 23.25 -22.28
N ILE A 333 -5.12 22.00 -22.38
CA ILE A 333 -3.70 21.70 -22.23
C ILE A 333 -2.98 22.18 -23.49
N ASN A 334 -2.38 23.37 -23.43
CA ASN A 334 -1.66 24.01 -24.51
C ASN A 334 -0.20 23.53 -24.52
N VAL A 335 0.22 22.95 -25.63
CA VAL A 335 1.57 22.45 -25.83
C VAL A 335 2.13 23.10 -27.09
N GLU A 336 3.17 23.91 -26.90
CA GLU A 336 3.98 24.44 -27.99
C GLU A 336 5.43 24.00 -27.80
N PHE A 337 6.03 23.46 -28.86
CA PHE A 337 7.44 23.13 -28.91
C PHE A 337 8.01 23.64 -30.23
N THR A 338 9.11 24.37 -30.16
CA THR A 338 9.82 24.93 -31.30
C THR A 338 11.26 24.43 -31.27
N LYS A 339 11.73 23.94 -32.41
CA LYS A 339 13.15 23.63 -32.62
C LYS A 339 13.66 24.43 -33.81
N GLY A 340 14.74 25.18 -33.63
CA GLY A 340 15.17 26.10 -34.67
C GLY A 340 16.66 26.40 -34.66
N ILE A 341 17.08 27.03 -35.75
CA ILE A 341 18.43 27.54 -35.96
C ILE A 341 18.29 29.00 -36.37
N THR A 342 18.90 29.89 -35.61
CA THR A 342 18.96 31.32 -35.93
C THR A 342 20.41 31.76 -36.04
N ILE A 343 20.64 32.87 -36.74
CA ILE A 343 21.92 33.55 -36.76
C ILE A 343 21.76 34.86 -36.03
N ALA A 344 22.59 35.06 -35.01
CA ALA A 344 22.62 36.27 -34.21
C ALA A 344 23.97 36.98 -34.35
N GLU A 345 23.97 38.29 -34.21
CA GLU A 345 25.16 39.14 -34.20
C GLU A 345 25.18 39.91 -32.88
N LEU A 346 26.31 39.82 -32.16
CA LEU A 346 26.59 40.60 -30.95
C LEU A 346 27.58 41.71 -31.32
N GLU A 347 27.13 42.95 -31.22
CA GLU A 347 27.92 44.16 -31.54
C GLU A 347 27.65 45.23 -30.49
N ASN A 348 28.69 45.77 -29.85
CA ASN A 348 28.58 46.78 -28.80
C ASN A 348 27.64 46.41 -27.64
N GLY A 349 27.55 45.11 -27.32
CA GLY A 349 26.66 44.59 -26.28
C GLY A 349 25.18 44.45 -26.71
N GLU A 350 24.83 44.78 -27.95
CA GLU A 350 23.48 44.58 -28.50
C GLU A 350 23.42 43.32 -29.37
N ILE A 351 22.33 42.56 -29.22
CA ILE A 351 22.10 41.32 -29.98
C ILE A 351 21.04 41.54 -31.04
N LYS A 352 21.39 41.24 -32.29
CA LYS A 352 20.48 41.30 -33.44
C LYS A 352 20.33 39.91 -34.05
N PHE A 353 19.08 39.44 -34.20
CA PHE A 353 18.78 38.21 -34.94
C PHE A 353 18.73 38.53 -36.43
N ILE A 354 19.78 38.15 -37.17
CA ILE A 354 19.98 38.55 -38.57
C ILE A 354 19.40 37.53 -39.56
N GLU A 355 19.25 36.27 -39.18
CA GLU A 355 18.60 35.24 -40.01
C GLU A 355 17.74 34.29 -39.18
N ASN A 356 16.61 33.85 -39.76
CA ASN A 356 15.71 32.85 -39.18
C ASN A 356 15.26 33.21 -37.76
N GLU A 357 14.72 34.42 -37.61
CA GLU A 357 14.37 35.02 -36.33
C GLU A 357 13.49 34.08 -35.45
N PRO A 358 13.87 33.87 -34.17
CA PRO A 358 13.06 33.11 -33.22
C PRO A 358 11.72 33.80 -32.92
N CYS A 359 10.76 33.05 -32.37
CA CYS A 359 9.52 33.64 -31.89
C CYS A 359 9.79 34.68 -30.78
N LYS A 360 9.00 35.76 -30.73
CA LYS A 360 9.26 36.91 -29.85
C LYS A 360 9.39 36.55 -28.37
N ASP A 361 8.65 35.54 -27.93
CA ASP A 361 8.60 35.04 -26.56
C ASP A 361 9.88 34.30 -26.11
N VAL A 362 10.72 33.85 -27.06
CA VAL A 362 11.98 33.14 -26.75
C VAL A 362 13.23 33.99 -27.03
N GLN A 363 13.08 35.11 -27.73
CA GLN A 363 14.21 35.97 -28.13
C GLN A 363 15.03 36.49 -26.94
N SER A 364 14.37 36.93 -25.87
CA SER A 364 15.06 37.48 -24.69
C SER A 364 15.96 36.45 -24.01
N GLN A 365 15.49 35.20 -23.86
CA GLN A 365 16.24 34.11 -23.25
C GLN A 365 17.42 33.68 -24.12
N ILE A 366 17.24 33.66 -25.44
CA ILE A 366 18.32 33.39 -26.39
C ILE A 366 19.36 34.52 -26.35
N ALA A 367 18.92 35.77 -26.33
CA ALA A 367 19.80 36.93 -26.25
C ALA A 367 20.63 36.93 -24.95
N GLU A 368 20.01 36.67 -23.80
CA GLU A 368 20.73 36.55 -22.53
C GLU A 368 21.89 35.54 -22.62
N LYS A 369 21.68 34.38 -23.25
CA LYS A 369 22.73 33.37 -23.43
C LYS A 369 23.89 33.83 -24.32
N ILE A 370 23.61 34.59 -25.37
CA ILE A 370 24.64 35.09 -26.30
C ILE A 370 25.39 36.27 -25.69
N SER A 371 24.77 37.03 -24.77
CA SER A 371 25.37 38.25 -24.19
C SER A 371 26.67 38.01 -23.41
N PHE A 372 26.97 36.76 -23.06
CA PHE A 372 28.20 36.35 -22.39
C PHE A 372 29.34 35.96 -23.36
N GLU A 373 29.07 35.91 -24.67
CA GLU A 373 30.06 35.57 -25.69
C GLU A 373 30.83 36.83 -26.15
N ALA A 374 31.90 36.64 -26.93
CA ALA A 374 32.65 37.76 -27.53
C ALA A 374 31.84 38.46 -28.64
N GLU A 375 32.24 39.64 -29.07
CA GLU A 375 31.62 40.26 -30.25
C GLU A 375 31.80 39.38 -31.49
N GLY A 376 30.75 39.23 -32.30
CA GLY A 376 30.79 38.36 -33.46
C GLY A 376 29.43 37.83 -33.91
N LYS A 377 29.48 36.93 -34.90
CA LYS A 377 28.31 36.25 -35.47
C LYS A 377 28.22 34.83 -34.91
N TYR A 378 27.02 34.41 -34.56
CA TYR A 378 26.75 33.14 -33.92
C TYR A 378 25.67 32.37 -34.64
N ILE A 379 25.90 31.07 -34.83
CA ILE A 379 24.86 30.10 -35.15
C ILE A 379 24.29 29.60 -33.83
N VAL A 380 22.99 29.79 -33.63
CA VAL A 380 22.31 29.45 -32.40
C VAL A 380 21.29 28.37 -32.69
N LYS A 381 21.54 27.18 -32.17
CA LYS A 381 20.62 26.04 -32.17
C LYS A 381 19.78 26.12 -30.91
N TYR A 382 18.46 26.09 -31.03
CA TYR A 382 17.57 26.22 -29.88
C TYR A 382 16.38 25.27 -29.92
N GLU A 383 15.94 24.88 -28.73
CA GLU A 383 14.70 24.16 -28.45
C GLU A 383 13.94 24.91 -27.37
N ALA A 384 12.75 25.38 -27.70
CA ALA A 384 11.87 26.10 -26.80
C ALA A 384 10.56 25.35 -26.61
N SER A 385 10.06 25.28 -25.39
CA SER A 385 8.75 24.74 -25.07
C SER A 385 7.93 25.75 -24.29
N ASN A 386 6.61 25.75 -24.51
CA ASN A 386 5.63 26.48 -23.74
C ASN A 386 4.46 25.54 -23.45
N ILE A 387 4.36 25.08 -22.20
CA ILE A 387 3.34 24.12 -21.78
C ILE A 387 2.44 24.83 -20.76
N ASN A 388 1.22 25.18 -21.18
CA ASN A 388 0.27 25.95 -20.36
C ASN A 388 0.88 27.21 -19.71
N GLY A 389 1.79 27.90 -20.41
CA GLY A 389 2.44 29.13 -19.94
C GLY A 389 3.79 28.93 -19.27
N GLU A 390 4.21 27.68 -19.00
CA GLU A 390 5.55 27.37 -18.50
C GLU A 390 6.53 27.29 -19.68
N VAL A 391 7.45 28.25 -19.75
CA VAL A 391 8.42 28.39 -20.84
C VAL A 391 9.78 27.85 -20.43
N GLU A 392 10.36 26.96 -21.25
CA GLU A 392 11.74 26.49 -21.13
C GLU A 392 12.46 26.65 -22.47
N VAL A 393 13.68 27.20 -22.45
CA VAL A 393 14.52 27.39 -23.65
C VAL A 393 15.90 26.79 -23.41
N LYS A 394 16.32 25.89 -24.32
CA LYS A 394 17.67 25.35 -24.39
C LYS A 394 18.36 25.87 -25.63
N THR A 395 19.61 26.29 -25.49
CA THR A 395 20.41 26.84 -26.58
C THR A 395 21.77 26.18 -26.65
N THR A 396 22.33 26.13 -27.85
CA THR A 396 23.74 25.84 -28.11
C THR A 396 24.24 26.91 -29.07
N VAL A 397 25.30 27.62 -28.66
CA VAL A 397 25.88 28.74 -29.39
C VAL A 397 27.19 28.29 -30.02
N GLN A 398 27.40 28.60 -31.30
CA GLN A 398 28.63 28.32 -32.02
C GLN A 398 29.04 29.56 -32.82
N GLU A 399 30.29 30.00 -32.67
CA GLU A 399 30.81 31.12 -33.46
C GLU A 399 30.76 30.77 -34.96
N LYS A 400 30.20 31.68 -35.76
CA LYS A 400 30.15 31.56 -37.22
C LYS A 400 31.47 32.07 -37.78
N PRO A 401 32.32 31.21 -38.37
CA PRO A 401 33.64 31.64 -38.83
C PRO A 401 33.52 32.73 -39.90
N ASN A 402 34.27 33.82 -39.71
CA ASN A 402 34.36 34.90 -40.68
C ASN A 402 35.05 34.42 -41.96
N VAL A 403 34.25 34.21 -43.02
CA VAL A 403 34.72 33.77 -44.36
C VAL A 403 35.78 34.72 -44.95
N PHE A 404 35.85 35.97 -44.48
CA PHE A 404 36.78 36.99 -44.97
C PHE A 404 38.26 36.78 -44.62
N MET A 405 38.62 35.92 -43.66
CA MET A 405 40.03 35.73 -43.29
C MET A 405 40.80 34.72 -44.17
N ASN A 406 40.12 33.84 -44.92
CA ASN A 406 40.82 32.86 -45.78
C ASN A 406 41.18 33.42 -47.17
N THR A 407 40.40 34.35 -47.71
CA THR A 407 40.75 35.01 -48.99
C THR A 407 41.88 36.02 -48.83
N ALA A 408 41.97 36.73 -47.70
CA ALA A 408 43.06 37.70 -47.46
C ALA A 408 44.45 37.03 -47.36
N LYS A 409 44.55 35.82 -46.78
CA LYS A 409 45.81 35.04 -46.77
C LYS A 409 46.21 34.54 -48.17
N ILE A 410 45.24 34.14 -49.00
CA ILE A 410 45.52 33.66 -50.36
C ILE A 410 45.91 34.82 -51.28
N VAL A 411 45.25 35.99 -51.16
CA VAL A 411 45.60 37.20 -51.93
C VAL A 411 46.92 37.80 -51.45
N GLY A 412 47.19 37.80 -50.14
CA GLY A 412 48.47 38.26 -49.58
C GLY A 412 49.68 37.42 -50.01
N VAL A 413 49.51 36.09 -50.09
CA VAL A 413 50.56 35.18 -50.61
C VAL A 413 50.72 35.35 -52.13
N ALA A 414 49.63 35.52 -52.89
CA ALA A 414 49.71 35.78 -54.32
C ALA A 414 50.39 37.13 -54.66
N LEU A 415 50.14 38.19 -53.88
CA LEU A 415 50.84 39.47 -54.03
C LEU A 415 52.32 39.40 -53.64
N ALA A 416 52.66 38.66 -52.59
CA ALA A 416 54.06 38.46 -52.18
C ALA A 416 54.85 37.66 -53.22
N VAL A 417 54.23 36.66 -53.86
CA VAL A 417 54.82 35.90 -54.97
C VAL A 417 54.97 36.77 -56.22
N LEU A 418 53.99 37.64 -56.54
CA LEU A 418 54.12 38.58 -57.66
C LEU A 418 55.21 39.63 -57.45
N LEU A 419 55.37 40.14 -56.22
CA LEU A 419 56.44 41.08 -55.85
C LEU A 419 57.83 40.43 -55.88
N LEU A 420 57.95 39.14 -55.58
CA LEU A 420 59.21 38.39 -55.70
C LEU A 420 59.62 38.08 -57.14
N ILE A 421 58.67 38.07 -58.10
CA ILE A 421 58.94 37.87 -59.53
C ILE A 421 59.35 39.18 -60.22
N LEU A 422 58.94 40.35 -59.71
CA LEU A 422 59.26 41.66 -60.29
C LEU A 422 60.62 42.25 -59.84
N VAL A 423 61.36 41.58 -58.94
CA VAL A 423 62.67 42.03 -58.42
C VAL A 423 63.81 41.12 -58.92
N LYS A 424 63.69 40.54 -60.12
CA LYS A 424 64.77 39.79 -60.78
C LYS A 424 65.13 40.34 -62.15
#